data_AF-A0A9K3IAZ3-F1
#
_entry.id   AF-A0A9K3IAZ3-F1
#
_cell.length_a   1.000
_cell.length_b   1.000
_cell.length_c   1.000
_cell.angle_alpha   90.00
_cell.angle_beta   90.00
_cell.angle_gamma   90.00
#
_symmetry.space_group_name_H-M   'P 1'
#
loop_
_entity.id
_entity.type
_entity.pdbx_description
1 polymer ?
#
loop_
_entity_poly.entity_id
_entity_poly.type
_entity_poly.pdbx_seq_one_letter_code
_entity_poly.pdbx_strand_id
1 'polypeptide(L)'
;MDPKFDVLKWWSQHCSKFPVLSKMAKDIFGIPITTVASESAFSAGGRILDDYRSSLSKDMVELLVCGSDWLKASSKTTLKTLKQAARDEEKLEIDVLTPDGSDNK
;
A
#
# COMPACT_ATOMS: atom_id res chain seq x y z
N MET A 1 6.17 22.52 5.85
CA MET A 1 6.19 21.09 5.51
C MET A 1 5.26 20.90 4.33
N ASP A 2 5.77 20.49 3.18
CA ASP A 2 4.93 20.26 2.00
C ASP A 2 3.95 19.11 2.28
N PRO A 3 2.62 19.32 2.15
CA PRO A 3 1.61 18.30 2.48
C PRO A 3 1.65 17.08 1.55
N LYS A 4 2.48 17.10 0.49
CA LYS A 4 2.67 16.00 -0.46
C LYS A 4 4.02 15.29 -0.33
N PHE A 5 4.85 15.67 0.64
CA PHE A 5 6.13 14.99 0.85
C PHE A 5 5.89 13.63 1.53
N ASP A 6 6.02 12.56 0.76
CA ASP A 6 5.97 11.19 1.25
C ASP A 6 7.38 10.75 1.67
N VAL A 7 7.64 10.78 2.98
CA VAL A 7 8.92 10.40 3.58
C VAL A 7 9.27 8.94 3.31
N LEU A 8 8.28 8.03 3.30
CA LEU A 8 8.51 6.61 3.02
C LEU A 8 8.90 6.39 1.56
N LYS A 9 8.27 7.12 0.64
CA LYS A 9 8.62 7.10 -0.79
C LYS A 9 10.04 7.62 -1.01
N TRP A 10 10.44 8.68 -0.32
CA TRP A 10 11.81 9.22 -0.41
C TRP A 10 12.86 8.20 0.04
N TRP A 11 12.66 7.56 1.21
CA TRP A 11 13.57 6.52 1.71
C TRP A 11 13.60 5.27 0.83
N SER A 12 12.48 4.94 0.17
CA SER A 12 12.40 3.86 -0.80
C SER A 12 13.23 4.12 -2.05
N GLN A 13 13.29 5.37 -2.52
CA GLN A 13 14.10 5.75 -3.70
C GLN A 13 15.60 5.78 -3.38
N HIS A 14 15.97 6.03 -2.13
CA HIS A 14 17.37 6.14 -1.69
C HIS A 14 17.90 4.88 -1.00
N CYS A 15 17.16 3.76 -1.05
CA CYS A 15 17.51 2.53 -0.36
C CYS A 15 18.80 1.87 -0.86
N SER A 16 19.16 2.06 -2.13
CA SER A 16 20.45 1.59 -2.68
C SER A 16 21.63 2.36 -2.08
N LYS A 17 21.46 3.65 -1.81
CA LYS A 17 22.49 4.52 -1.24
C LYS A 17 22.60 4.38 0.28
N PHE A 18 21.48 4.10 0.95
CA PHE A 18 21.40 3.99 2.41
C PHE A 18 20.62 2.74 2.86
N PRO A 19 21.13 1.52 2.61
CA PRO A 19 20.37 0.29 2.82
C PRO A 19 19.93 0.07 4.27
N VAL A 20 20.81 0.36 5.24
CA VAL A 20 20.51 0.21 6.66
C VAL A 20 19.53 1.30 7.13
N LEU A 21 19.77 2.55 6.75
CA LEU A 21 18.97 3.69 7.22
C LEU A 21 17.58 3.71 6.60
N SER A 22 17.45 3.34 5.32
CA SER A 22 16.14 3.17 4.67
C SER A 22 15.31 2.06 5.33
N LYS A 23 15.95 1.02 5.86
CA LYS A 23 15.25 -0.03 6.62
C LYS A 23 14.75 0.51 7.96
N MET A 24 15.61 1.18 8.72
CA MET A 24 15.22 1.84 9.98
C MET A 24 14.12 2.88 9.77
N ALA A 25 14.20 3.68 8.71
CA ALA A 25 13.19 4.67 8.40
C ALA A 25 11.83 4.02 8.08
N LYS A 26 11.81 2.88 7.38
CA LYS A 26 10.56 2.13 7.16
C LYS A 26 10.00 1.58 8.48
N ASP A 27 10.84 1.12 9.38
CA ASP A 27 10.40 0.58 10.67
C ASP A 27 9.85 1.70 11.58
N ILE A 28 10.49 2.87 11.58
CA ILE A 28 10.10 4.02 12.40
C ILE A 28 8.87 4.75 11.84
N PHE A 29 8.85 5.04 10.52
CA PHE A 29 7.78 5.81 9.89
C PHE A 29 6.63 4.95 9.37
N GLY A 30 6.82 3.63 9.26
CA GLY A 30 5.78 2.69 8.85
C GLY A 30 4.73 2.41 9.92
N ILE A 31 5.07 2.68 11.19
CA ILE A 31 4.12 2.62 12.31
C ILE A 31 3.42 3.97 12.38
N PRO A 32 2.07 4.03 12.25
CA PRO A 32 1.36 5.28 12.47
C PRO A 32 1.59 5.74 13.91
N ILE A 33 2.21 6.92 14.08
CA ILE A 33 2.53 7.52 15.39
C ILE A 33 1.26 7.95 16.14
N THR A 34 0.08 7.92 15.51
CA THR A 34 -1.14 8.50 16.06
C THR A 34 -1.93 7.50 16.91
N THR A 35 -2.33 7.96 18.10
CA THR A 35 -3.35 7.32 18.97
C THR A 35 -4.67 7.05 18.24
N VAL A 36 -4.93 7.80 17.17
CA VAL A 36 -6.10 7.63 16.29
C VAL A 36 -6.12 6.27 15.61
N ALA A 37 -4.96 5.67 15.29
CA ALA A 37 -4.93 4.30 14.73
C ALA A 37 -5.38 3.26 15.77
N SER A 38 -4.95 3.41 17.03
CA SER A 38 -5.43 2.57 18.14
C SER A 38 -6.91 2.81 18.48
N GLU A 39 -7.38 4.07 18.47
CA GLU A 39 -8.80 4.38 18.69
C GLU A 39 -9.68 3.89 17.53
N SER A 40 -9.19 3.93 16.29
CA SER A 40 -9.92 3.41 15.13
C SER A 40 -9.95 1.87 15.13
N ALA A 41 -8.84 1.20 15.48
CA ALA A 41 -8.82 -0.24 15.67
C ALA A 41 -9.75 -0.68 16.83
N PHE A 42 -9.76 0.07 17.94
CA PHE A 42 -10.63 -0.20 19.08
C PHE A 42 -12.11 0.12 18.79
N SER A 43 -12.39 1.20 18.06
CA SER A 43 -13.75 1.57 17.62
C SER A 43 -14.31 0.60 16.56
N ALA A 44 -13.46 0.10 15.67
CA ALA A 44 -13.81 -0.99 14.77
C ALA A 44 -14.12 -2.28 15.56
N GLY A 45 -13.33 -2.57 16.61
CA GLY A 45 -13.60 -3.67 17.54
C GLY A 45 -14.93 -3.51 18.30
N GLY A 46 -15.25 -2.30 18.77
CA GLY A 46 -16.46 -2.03 19.57
C GLY A 46 -17.77 -2.23 18.81
N ARG A 47 -17.82 -2.00 17.49
CA ARG A 47 -19.03 -2.24 16.68
C ARG A 47 -19.19 -3.69 16.19
N ILE A 48 -18.15 -4.52 16.31
CA ILE A 48 -18.16 -5.94 15.91
C ILE A 48 -18.48 -6.84 17.12
N LEU A 49 -18.51 -6.28 18.34
CA LEU A 49 -18.60 -7.02 19.60
C LEU A 49 -19.98 -7.00 20.28
N ASP A 50 -21.00 -6.35 19.72
CA ASP A 50 -22.16 -5.95 20.52
C ASP A 50 -23.34 -6.93 20.61
N ASP A 51 -23.28 -8.15 20.04
CA ASP A 51 -24.31 -9.17 20.39
C ASP A 51 -23.95 -10.59 19.94
N TYR A 52 -23.26 -10.72 18.81
CA TYR A 52 -22.99 -12.03 18.19
C TYR A 52 -21.82 -12.81 18.82
N ARG A 53 -21.02 -12.15 19.68
CA ARG A 53 -19.70 -12.62 20.10
C ARG A 53 -19.59 -13.05 21.56
N SER A 54 -20.62 -12.87 22.38
CA SER A 54 -20.67 -13.43 23.74
C SER A 54 -20.49 -14.96 23.76
N SER A 55 -20.62 -15.63 22.60
CA SER A 55 -20.48 -17.08 22.40
C SER A 55 -19.16 -17.52 21.74
N LEU A 56 -18.45 -16.67 20.97
CA LEU A 56 -17.25 -17.12 20.27
C LEU A 56 -15.97 -16.81 21.07
N SER A 57 -15.11 -17.82 21.23
CA SER A 57 -13.79 -17.70 21.88
C SER A 57 -12.96 -16.54 21.32
N LYS A 58 -12.14 -15.92 22.19
CA LYS A 58 -11.19 -14.86 21.85
C LYS A 58 -10.32 -15.24 20.64
N ASP A 59 -9.87 -16.49 20.60
CA ASP A 59 -9.04 -17.04 19.51
C ASP A 59 -9.77 -17.00 18.15
N MET A 60 -11.07 -17.27 18.16
CA MET A 60 -11.89 -17.20 16.95
C MET A 60 -12.08 -15.75 16.50
N VAL A 61 -11.99 -14.75 17.40
CA VAL A 61 -12.10 -13.32 17.03
C VAL A 61 -10.86 -12.93 16.27
N GLU A 62 -9.71 -13.23 16.86
CA GLU A 62 -8.40 -12.93 16.33
C GLU A 62 -8.22 -13.57 14.95
N LEU A 63 -8.60 -14.84 14.81
CA LEU A 63 -8.53 -15.54 13.53
C LEU A 63 -9.39 -14.86 12.44
N LEU A 64 -10.61 -14.43 12.77
CA LEU A 64 -11.48 -13.75 11.80
C LEU A 64 -10.94 -12.36 11.43
N VAL A 65 -10.46 -11.59 12.41
CA VAL A 65 -9.91 -10.25 12.17
C VAL A 65 -8.65 -10.35 11.31
N CYS A 66 -7.67 -11.13 11.76
CA CYS A 66 -6.41 -11.35 11.03
C CYS A 66 -6.65 -11.97 9.64
N GLY A 67 -7.53 -12.97 9.53
CA GLY A 67 -7.89 -13.59 8.26
C GLY A 67 -8.56 -12.61 7.30
N SER A 68 -9.45 -11.75 7.79
CA SER A 68 -10.11 -10.73 6.98
C SER A 68 -9.14 -9.65 6.50
N ASP A 69 -8.19 -9.24 7.34
CA ASP A 69 -7.18 -8.23 7.00
C ASP A 69 -6.17 -8.77 5.97
N TRP A 70 -5.77 -10.03 6.12
CA TRP A 70 -4.93 -10.72 5.14
C TRP A 70 -5.61 -10.79 3.76
N LEU A 71 -6.89 -11.19 3.72
CA LEU A 71 -7.64 -11.28 2.48
C LEU A 71 -7.75 -9.91 1.80
N LYS A 72 -8.09 -8.86 2.56
CA LYS A 72 -8.14 -7.48 2.06
C LYS A 72 -6.79 -7.00 1.53
N ALA A 73 -5.70 -7.29 2.23
CA ALA A 73 -4.35 -6.91 1.79
C ALA A 73 -3.96 -7.64 0.49
N SER A 74 -4.29 -8.93 0.38
CA SER A 74 -4.08 -9.72 -0.83
C SER A 74 -4.87 -9.17 -2.01
N SER A 75 -6.18 -8.95 -1.87
CA SER A 75 -7.02 -8.41 -2.93
C SER A 75 -6.57 -7.02 -3.40
N LYS A 76 -6.17 -6.15 -2.45
CA LYS A 76 -5.61 -4.83 -2.78
C LYS A 76 -4.32 -4.93 -3.58
N THR A 77 -3.46 -5.89 -3.24
CA THR A 77 -2.20 -6.15 -3.95
C THR A 77 -2.48 -6.63 -5.37
N THR A 78 -3.34 -7.65 -5.53
CA THR A 78 -3.75 -8.17 -6.85
C THR A 78 -4.35 -7.07 -7.72
N LEU A 79 -5.26 -6.25 -7.18
CA LEU A 79 -5.89 -5.17 -7.92
C LEU A 79 -4.87 -4.10 -8.36
N LYS A 80 -3.88 -3.78 -7.53
CA LYS A 80 -2.79 -2.87 -7.90
C LYS A 80 -1.95 -3.44 -9.05
N THR A 81 -1.61 -4.72 -8.99
CA THR A 81 -0.83 -5.40 -10.04
C THR A 81 -1.59 -5.44 -11.36
N LEU A 82 -2.87 -5.81 -11.36
CA LEU A 82 -3.71 -5.83 -12.58
C LEU A 82 -3.88 -4.43 -13.18
N LYS A 83 -4.08 -3.41 -12.34
CA LYS A 83 -4.14 -2.01 -12.80
C LYS A 83 -2.80 -1.49 -13.33
N GLN A 84 -1.69 -2.03 -12.86
CA GLN A 84 -0.37 -1.66 -13.37
C GLN A 84 -0.14 -2.33 -14.72
N ALA A 85 -0.39 -3.64 -14.84
CA ALA A 85 -0.31 -4.37 -16.10
C ALA A 85 -1.20 -3.77 -17.20
N ALA A 86 -2.44 -3.39 -16.87
CA ALA A 86 -3.34 -2.72 -17.82
C ALA A 86 -2.84 -1.33 -18.28
N ARG A 87 -2.07 -0.62 -17.44
CA ARG A 87 -1.46 0.66 -17.81
C ARG A 87 -0.16 0.50 -18.61
N ASP A 88 0.56 -0.59 -18.38
CA ASP A 88 1.80 -0.89 -19.08
C ASP A 88 1.51 -1.35 -20.54
N GLU A 89 0.36 -1.98 -20.80
CA GLU A 89 -0.12 -2.32 -22.16
C GLU A 89 -0.52 -1.07 -22.98
N GLU A 90 -1.19 -0.08 -22.38
CA GLU A 90 -1.56 1.18 -23.05
C GLU A 90 -0.32 2.02 -23.48
N LYS A 91 0.81 1.84 -22.79
CA LYS A 91 2.06 2.59 -23.06
C LYS A 91 2.82 2.09 -24.29
N LEU A 92 2.47 0.94 -24.87
CA LEU A 92 3.16 0.35 -26.02
C LEU A 92 2.58 0.77 -27.39
N GLU A 93 1.41 1.44 -27.45
CA GLU A 93 0.82 1.90 -28.71
C GLU A 93 1.30 3.29 -29.17
N ILE A 94 2.12 4.00 -28.38
CA ILE A 94 2.66 5.34 -28.75
C ILE A 94 4.18 5.28 -29.00
N ASP A 95 4.64 4.39 -29.88
CA ASP A 95 6.00 4.46 -30.45
C ASP A 95 6.07 3.92 -31.90
N VAL A 96 4.99 4.08 -32.69
CA VAL A 96 5.04 3.83 -34.13
C VAL A 96 5.83 4.96 -34.80
N LEU A 97 7.10 4.65 -35.06
CA LEU A 97 8.01 5.24 -36.04
C LEU A 97 7.29 5.94 -37.22
N THR A 98 7.53 7.24 -37.39
CA THR A 98 7.62 7.83 -38.73
C THR A 98 9.11 8.06 -39.05
N PRO A 99 9.76 7.19 -39.84
CA PRO A 99 10.98 7.54 -40.56
C PRO A 99 10.58 8.46 -41.73
N ASP A 100 11.36 9.37 -42.27
CA ASP A 100 12.76 9.76 -42.16
C ASP A 100 12.87 11.08 -42.98
N GLY A 101 14.01 11.75 -42.90
CA GLY A 101 14.54 12.35 -44.12
C GLY A 101 14.37 13.85 -44.23
N SER A 102 15.42 14.52 -43.77
CA SER A 102 15.84 15.79 -44.32
C SER A 102 16.17 15.65 -45.81
N ASP A 103 15.66 16.54 -46.64
CA ASP A 103 16.18 16.93 -47.96
C ASP A 103 15.46 18.24 -48.33
N ASN A 104 16.03 19.29 -48.91
CA ASN A 104 17.39 19.79 -49.01
C ASN A 104 17.24 21.26 -49.49
N LYS A 105 18.33 22.02 -49.41
CA LYS A 105 18.46 23.36 -50.00
C LYS A 105 18.35 23.32 -51.53
#